data_AF-A0A9P7K260-F1
#
_entry.id   AF-A0A9P7K260-F1
#
_cell.length_a   1.000
_cell.length_b   1.000
_cell.length_c   1.000
_cell.angle_alpha   90.00
_cell.angle_beta   90.00
_cell.angle_gamma   90.00
#
_symmetry.space_group_name_H-M   'P 1'
#
loop_
_entity.id
_entity.type
_entity.pdbx_description
1 polymer ?
#
loop_
_entity_poly.entity_id
_entity_poly.type
_entity_poly.pdbx_seq_one_letter_code
_entity_poly.pdbx_strand_id
1 'polypeptide(L)'
;MTSTRRFVKQVVFAEGGKITACGSNVGKVHVVDVATRALIQSLALDSDNDLVQAVAAVTVDTSGHLIVGGSTTSAYLWRKKPEVVPPAQPAATVSSPVQSSVLFNYSVQGMLNAAIIILVALISYRKWSPALWKACDGVSSNYILLTA
;
A
#
# COMPACT_ATOMS: atom_id res chain seq x y z
N MET A 1 0.32 34.81 24.53
CA MET A 1 -0.06 33.46 24.05
C MET A 1 0.75 33.16 22.79
N THR A 2 1.86 32.45 22.92
CA THR A 2 2.62 31.96 21.75
C THR A 2 1.78 30.87 21.10
N SER A 3 1.22 31.18 19.93
CA SER A 3 0.60 30.16 19.07
C SER A 3 1.72 29.22 18.61
N THR A 4 1.93 28.12 19.32
CA THR A 4 2.89 27.11 18.91
C THR A 4 2.31 26.39 17.70
N ARG A 5 2.62 26.89 16.49
CA ARG A 5 2.22 26.25 15.25
C ARG A 5 2.81 24.85 15.22
N ARG A 6 1.93 23.85 15.24
CA ARG A 6 2.30 22.45 14.98
C ARG A 6 2.21 22.24 13.49
N PHE A 7 3.22 21.62 12.92
CA PHE A 7 3.25 21.33 11.49
C PHE A 7 3.56 19.85 11.26
N VAL A 8 2.95 19.34 10.20
CA VAL A 8 3.14 17.97 9.73
C VAL A 8 4.19 18.01 8.64
N LYS A 9 5.23 17.20 8.78
CA LYS A 9 6.35 17.12 7.82
C LYS A 9 6.09 16.11 6.72
N GLN A 10 5.52 14.97 7.08
CA GLN A 10 5.28 13.87 6.17
C GLN A 10 3.99 13.15 6.55
N VAL A 11 3.30 12.65 5.53
CA VAL A 11 2.12 11.79 5.63
C VAL A 11 2.34 10.58 4.75
N VAL A 12 1.99 9.40 5.25
CA VAL A 12 2.02 8.15 4.49
C VAL A 12 0.70 7.40 4.67
N PHE A 13 0.17 6.85 3.59
CA PHE A 13 -0.99 5.96 3.63
C PHE A 13 -0.54 4.53 3.96
N ALA A 14 -1.33 3.82 4.76
CA ALA A 14 -1.09 2.42 5.09
C ALA A 14 -2.39 1.60 5.03
N GLU A 15 -2.28 0.28 5.15
CA GLU A 15 -3.43 -0.66 5.10
C GLU A 15 -4.28 -0.51 3.83
N GLY A 16 -3.64 -0.30 2.68
CA GLY A 16 -4.34 -0.06 1.42
C GLY A 16 -5.10 1.28 1.37
N GLY A 17 -4.73 2.24 2.23
CA GLY A 17 -5.34 3.57 2.29
C GLY A 17 -6.41 3.73 3.37
N LYS A 18 -6.63 2.71 4.23
CA LYS A 18 -7.58 2.81 5.34
C LYS A 18 -7.11 3.76 6.45
N ILE A 19 -5.80 3.81 6.67
CA ILE A 19 -5.19 4.68 7.68
C ILE A 19 -4.11 5.57 7.07
N THR A 20 -3.83 6.68 7.75
CA THR A 20 -2.69 7.55 7.48
C THR A 20 -1.84 7.68 8.72
N ALA A 21 -0.52 7.66 8.55
CA ALA A 21 0.43 8.00 9.58
C ALA A 21 1.09 9.33 9.23
N CYS A 22 1.12 10.26 10.18
CA CYS A 22 1.69 11.59 9.96
C CYS A 22 2.69 11.98 11.06
N GLY A 23 3.85 12.44 10.64
CA GLY A 23 4.94 12.86 11.51
C GLY A 23 4.75 14.30 11.96
N SER A 24 4.86 14.52 13.27
CA SER A 24 4.68 15.82 13.91
C SER A 24 6.00 16.41 14.40
N ASN A 25 6.04 17.73 14.60
CA ASN A 25 7.13 18.43 15.27
C ASN A 25 7.05 18.40 16.80
N VAL A 26 6.08 17.67 17.36
CA VAL A 26 5.94 17.46 18.82
C VAL A 26 6.26 16.04 19.24
N GLY A 27 7.24 15.41 18.60
CA GLY A 27 7.74 14.09 19.00
C GLY A 27 6.73 12.96 18.84
N LYS A 28 5.77 13.10 17.93
CA LYS A 28 4.65 12.15 17.80
C LYS A 28 4.39 11.80 16.35
N VAL A 29 4.05 10.54 16.12
CA VAL A 29 3.42 10.08 14.88
C VAL A 29 1.94 9.87 15.17
N HIS A 30 1.07 10.58 14.46
CA HIS A 30 -0.38 10.41 14.61
C HIS A 30 -0.89 9.46 13.54
N VAL A 31 -1.64 8.45 13.98
CA VAL A 31 -2.30 7.46 13.13
C VAL A 31 -3.79 7.80 13.09
N VAL A 32 -4.30 8.06 11.90
CA VAL A 32 -5.65 8.58 11.66
C VAL A 32 -6.38 7.65 10.70
N ASP A 33 -7.63 7.35 11.02
CA ASP A 33 -8.54 6.64 10.13
C ASP A 33 -8.99 7.56 8.99
N VAL A 34 -8.87 7.12 7.75
CA VAL A 34 -9.13 7.98 6.59
C VAL A 34 -10.62 8.22 6.38
N ALA A 35 -11.47 7.22 6.64
CA ALA A 35 -12.90 7.31 6.39
C ALA A 35 -13.60 8.23 7.40
N THR A 36 -13.28 8.04 8.68
CA THR A 36 -13.89 8.76 9.81
C THR A 36 -13.14 10.04 10.19
N ARG A 37 -11.89 10.19 9.71
CA ARG A 37 -10.94 11.26 10.11
C ARG A 37 -10.67 11.25 11.62
N ALA A 38 -10.92 10.13 12.28
CA ALA A 38 -10.69 9.98 13.71
C ALA A 38 -9.21 9.65 13.99
N LEU A 39 -8.66 10.29 15.02
CA LEU A 39 -7.35 9.91 15.54
C LEU A 39 -7.45 8.54 16.21
N ILE A 40 -6.84 7.52 15.61
CA ILE A 40 -6.80 6.16 16.15
C ILE A 40 -5.79 6.11 17.30
N GLN A 41 -4.58 6.62 17.05
CA GLN A 41 -3.48 6.51 18.00
C GLN A 41 -2.45 7.62 17.81
N SER A 42 -1.80 8.01 18.90
CA SER A 42 -0.58 8.82 18.86
C SER A 42 0.59 8.00 19.39
N LEU A 43 1.60 7.83 18.56
CA LEU A 43 2.82 7.07 18.85
C LEU A 43 3.89 8.07 19.29
N ALA A 44 4.30 7.99 20.56
CA ALA A 44 5.29 8.90 21.12
C ALA A 44 6.72 8.43 20.82
N LEU A 45 7.58 9.39 20.53
CA LEU A 45 9.03 9.25 20.56
C LEU A 45 9.53 9.56 21.98
N ASP A 46 10.84 9.46 22.21
CA ASP A 46 11.44 9.66 23.54
C ASP A 46 11.38 11.12 24.01
N SER A 47 11.23 12.08 23.09
CA SER A 47 11.16 13.51 23.40
C SER A 47 9.98 14.18 22.71
N ASP A 48 9.16 14.89 23.49
CA ASP A 48 7.98 15.64 23.03
C ASP A 48 8.33 16.86 22.16
N ASN A 49 9.61 17.20 22.01
CA ASN A 49 10.07 18.30 21.17
C ASN A 49 10.93 17.83 19.98
N ASP A 50 10.94 16.52 19.72
CA ASP A 50 11.68 15.98 18.58
C ASP A 50 10.87 16.10 17.28
N LEU A 51 11.57 16.34 16.18
CA LEU A 51 10.95 16.46 14.88
C LEU A 51 10.93 15.09 14.21
N VAL A 52 9.73 14.58 13.92
CA VAL A 52 9.62 13.41 13.04
C VAL A 52 9.91 13.85 11.61
N GLN A 53 11.10 13.49 11.12
CA GLN A 53 11.59 13.89 9.80
C GLN A 53 11.14 12.94 8.70
N ALA A 54 11.03 11.66 9.03
CA ALA A 54 10.65 10.61 8.10
C ALA A 54 9.55 9.74 8.68
N VAL A 55 8.56 9.37 7.87
CA VAL A 55 7.56 8.35 8.20
C VAL A 55 7.40 7.43 7.01
N ALA A 56 7.51 6.13 7.26
CA ALA A 56 7.24 5.08 6.29
C ALA A 56 6.25 4.08 6.89
N ALA A 57 5.43 3.46 6.04
CA ALA A 57 4.54 2.41 6.47
C ALA A 57 4.55 1.28 5.44
N VAL A 58 4.51 0.05 5.93
CA VAL A 58 4.50 -1.15 5.09
C VAL A 58 3.52 -2.18 5.66
N THR A 59 2.77 -2.78 4.77
CA THR A 59 1.95 -3.96 5.05
C THR A 59 2.77 -5.19 4.71
N VAL A 60 3.11 -6.00 5.71
CA VAL A 60 3.95 -7.20 5.53
C VAL A 60 3.10 -8.43 5.21
N ASP A 61 1.94 -8.58 5.88
CA ASP A 61 0.99 -9.67 5.68
C ASP A 61 -0.46 -9.17 5.86
N THR A 62 -1.47 -10.07 5.83
CA THR A 62 -2.89 -9.70 5.97
C THR A 62 -3.28 -9.11 7.33
N SER A 63 -2.40 -9.21 8.33
CA SER A 63 -2.61 -8.78 9.72
C SER A 63 -1.52 -7.86 10.26
N GLY A 64 -0.35 -7.84 9.61
CA GLY A 64 0.87 -7.21 10.06
C GLY A 64 1.13 -5.90 9.34
N HIS A 65 0.90 -4.81 10.06
CA HIS A 65 1.23 -3.46 9.59
C HIS A 65 2.34 -2.86 10.44
N LEU A 66 3.36 -2.37 9.76
CA LEU A 66 4.52 -1.70 10.36
C LEU A 66 4.50 -0.23 9.99
N ILE A 67 4.78 0.61 10.99
CA ILE A 67 4.99 2.04 10.82
C ILE A 67 6.39 2.34 11.37
N VAL A 68 7.19 3.07 10.60
CA VAL A 68 8.50 3.55 10.99
C VAL A 68 8.47 5.06 11.05
N GLY A 69 8.94 5.63 12.15
CA GLY A 69 9.16 7.07 12.31
C GLY A 69 10.64 7.32 12.57
N GLY A 70 11.25 8.19 11.78
CA GLY A 70 12.62 8.64 11.96
C GLY A 70 12.66 10.05 12.53
N SER A 71 13.44 10.23 13.59
CA SER A 71 13.85 11.53 14.08
C SER A 71 15.32 11.80 13.74
N THR A 72 15.85 12.91 14.23
CA THR A 72 17.26 13.29 13.98
C THR A 72 18.24 12.27 14.56
N THR A 73 17.90 11.65 15.69
CA THR A 73 18.81 10.79 16.44
C THR A 73 18.42 9.31 16.41
N SER A 74 17.13 9.03 16.23
CA SER A 74 16.58 7.70 16.48
C SER A 74 15.55 7.31 15.42
N ALA A 75 15.43 6.01 15.18
CA ALA A 75 14.35 5.43 14.39
C ALA A 75 13.49 4.56 15.29
N TYR A 76 12.18 4.68 15.12
CA TYR A 76 11.17 4.00 15.90
C TYR A 76 10.35 3.11 14.98
N LEU A 77 10.11 1.88 15.42
CA LEU A 77 9.33 0.89 14.69
C LEU A 77 8.12 0.50 15.56
N TRP A 78 6.93 0.67 15.01
CA TRP A 78 5.70 0.21 15.63
C TRP A 78 5.07 -0.89 14.78
N ARG A 79 4.63 -1.96 15.44
CA ARG A 79 3.87 -3.05 14.84
C ARG A 79 2.45 -3.03 15.37
N LYS A 80 1.47 -2.98 14.47
CA LYS A 80 0.07 -3.23 14.83
C LYS A 80 -0.08 -4.70 15.21
N LYS A 81 -0.67 -4.97 16.38
CA LYS A 81 -0.98 -6.34 16.80
C LYS A 81 -2.10 -6.87 15.91
N PRO A 82 -2.06 -8.17 15.51
CA PRO A 82 -3.19 -8.80 14.86
C PRO A 82 -4.42 -8.63 15.74
N GLU A 83 -5.55 -8.29 15.13
CA GLU A 83 -6.82 -8.36 15.84
C GLU A 83 -7.08 -9.84 16.16
N VAL A 84 -7.01 -10.19 17.44
CA VAL A 84 -7.44 -11.51 17.89
C VAL A 84 -8.96 -11.48 17.84
N VAL A 85 -9.52 -11.85 16.69
CA VAL A 85 -10.94 -12.17 16.59
C VAL A 85 -11.13 -13.41 17.48
N PRO A 86 -11.88 -13.30 18.60
CA PRO A 86 -12.17 -14.47 19.43
C PRO A 86 -12.80 -15.56 18.55
N PRO A 87 -12.50 -16.85 18.76
CA PRO A 87 -13.08 -17.91 17.96
C PRO A 87 -14.59 -17.74 17.97
N ALA A 88 -15.16 -17.54 16.78
CA ALA A 88 -16.59 -17.34 16.60
C ALA A 88 -17.34 -18.44 17.35
N GLN A 89 -18.23 -18.05 18.27
CA GLN A 89 -19.24 -18.98 18.77
C GLN A 89 -19.92 -19.65 17.57
N PRO A 90 -20.21 -20.95 17.63
CA PRO A 90 -20.70 -21.72 16.49
C PRO A 90 -21.88 -21.00 15.82
N ALA A 91 -21.75 -20.86 14.51
CA ALA A 91 -22.56 -20.05 13.61
C ALA A 91 -24.06 -20.06 13.93
N ALA A 92 -24.60 -18.91 14.33
CA ALA A 92 -25.95 -18.57 13.94
C ALA A 92 -25.89 -18.10 12.50
N THR A 93 -26.43 -18.92 11.60
CA THR A 93 -26.60 -18.67 10.17
C THR A 93 -27.32 -17.34 9.94
N VAL A 94 -26.58 -16.27 9.71
CA VAL A 94 -27.12 -15.03 9.12
C VAL A 94 -26.60 -14.97 7.69
N SER A 95 -27.41 -15.51 6.78
CA SER A 95 -27.23 -15.39 5.34
C SER A 95 -27.29 -13.91 4.95
N SER A 96 -26.13 -13.31 4.70
CA SER A 96 -26.04 -11.99 4.05
C SER A 96 -25.14 -12.08 2.82
N PRO A 97 -25.63 -11.80 1.60
CA PRO A 97 -24.86 -11.91 0.38
C PRO A 97 -24.11 -10.59 0.14
N VAL A 98 -23.01 -10.34 0.86
CA VAL A 98 -22.17 -9.15 0.59
C VAL A 98 -20.67 -9.47 0.49
N GLN A 99 -20.24 -10.70 0.78
CA GLN A 99 -18.80 -11.03 0.76
C GLN A 99 -18.17 -11.18 -0.64
N SER A 100 -18.98 -11.20 -1.71
CA SER A 100 -18.49 -11.43 -3.07
C SER A 100 -17.85 -10.21 -3.74
N SER A 101 -18.15 -8.99 -3.28
CA SER A 101 -17.73 -7.75 -3.96
C SER A 101 -16.33 -7.27 -3.59
N VAL A 102 -15.85 -7.59 -2.38
CA VAL A 102 -14.58 -7.08 -1.88
C VAL A 102 -13.39 -7.82 -2.50
N LEU A 103 -13.47 -9.15 -2.68
CA LEU A 103 -12.43 -9.93 -3.35
C LEU A 103 -12.39 -9.69 -4.87
N PHE A 104 -13.52 -9.31 -5.48
CA PHE A 104 -13.59 -9.02 -6.91
C PHE A 104 -12.85 -7.73 -7.27
N ASN A 105 -12.88 -6.72 -6.39
CA ASN A 105 -12.21 -5.44 -6.66
C ASN A 105 -10.68 -5.51 -6.58
N TYR A 106 -10.12 -6.34 -5.69
CA TYR A 106 -8.65 -6.48 -5.60
C TYR A 106 -8.06 -7.29 -6.76
N SER A 107 -8.76 -8.31 -7.27
CA SER A 107 -8.30 -9.09 -8.42
C SER A 107 -8.34 -8.27 -9.72
N VAL A 108 -9.41 -7.50 -9.93
CA VAL A 108 -9.55 -6.60 -11.09
C VAL A 108 -8.51 -5.49 -11.05
N GLN A 109 -8.25 -4.88 -9.89
CA GLN A 109 -7.21 -3.85 -9.75
C GLN A 109 -5.80 -4.40 -10.01
N GLY A 110 -5.50 -5.63 -9.55
CA GLY A 110 -4.24 -6.31 -9.84
C GLY A 110 -4.05 -6.57 -11.34
N MET A 111 -5.11 -7.02 -12.03
CA MET A 111 -5.09 -7.24 -13.48
C MET A 111 -4.90 -5.94 -14.26
N LEU A 112 -5.54 -4.84 -13.86
CA LEU A 112 -5.38 -3.52 -14.47
C LEU A 112 -3.95 -2.99 -14.31
N ASN A 113 -3.36 -3.13 -13.13
CA ASN A 113 -1.98 -2.70 -12.89
C ASN A 113 -0.98 -3.49 -13.74
N ALA A 114 -1.17 -4.82 -13.86
CA ALA A 114 -0.33 -5.66 -14.72
C ALA A 114 -0.46 -5.28 -16.21
N ALA A 115 -1.68 -5.02 -16.69
CA ALA A 115 -1.93 -4.59 -18.06
C ALA A 115 -1.25 -3.25 -18.38
N ILE A 116 -1.28 -2.29 -17.45
CA ILE A 116 -0.61 -1.00 -17.61
C ILE A 116 0.91 -1.18 -17.70
N ILE A 117 1.51 -2.02 -16.86
CA ILE A 117 2.96 -2.30 -16.89
C ILE A 117 3.35 -2.94 -18.22
N ILE A 118 2.58 -3.92 -18.71
CA ILE A 118 2.82 -4.56 -20.02
C ILE A 118 2.71 -3.54 -21.16
N LEU A 119 1.71 -2.66 -21.13
CA LEU A 119 1.50 -1.65 -22.16
C LEU A 119 2.66 -0.65 -22.19
N VAL A 120 3.09 -0.16 -21.03
CA VAL A 120 4.24 0.75 -20.89
C VAL A 120 5.53 0.07 -21.36
N ALA A 121 5.72 -1.22 -21.01
CA ALA A 121 6.86 -2.01 -21.47
C ALA A 121 6.85 -2.16 -22.99
N LEU A 122 5.72 -2.48 -23.63
CA LEU A 122 5.61 -2.62 -25.09
C LEU A 122 5.89 -1.31 -25.84
N ILE A 123 5.39 -0.18 -25.33
CA ILE A 123 5.64 1.15 -25.92
C ILE A 123 7.11 1.55 -25.77
N SER A 124 7.68 1.31 -24.59
CA SER A 124 9.08 1.66 -24.31
C SER A 124 10.04 0.75 -25.08
N TYR A 125 9.76 -0.54 -25.17
CA TYR A 125 10.56 -1.51 -25.91
C TYR A 125 10.60 -1.20 -27.41
N ARG A 126 9.48 -0.77 -28.01
CA ARG A 126 9.45 -0.29 -29.41
C ARG A 126 10.35 0.91 -29.68
N LYS A 127 10.60 1.76 -28.68
CA LYS A 127 11.48 2.94 -28.82
C LYS A 127 12.97 2.59 -28.68
N TRP A 128 13.32 1.56 -27.90
CA TRP A 128 14.71 1.24 -27.58
C TRP A 128 15.34 0.19 -28.49
N SER A 129 14.55 -0.62 -29.22
CA SER A 129 15.07 -1.66 -30.11
C SER A 129 14.38 -1.73 -31.50
N PRO A 130 14.43 -0.65 -32.32
CA PRO A 130 13.81 -0.64 -33.64
C PRO A 130 14.39 -1.69 -34.62
N ALA A 131 15.64 -2.14 -34.40
CA ALA A 131 16.29 -3.15 -35.23
C ALA A 131 15.72 -4.57 -35.05
N LEU A 132 15.21 -4.92 -33.86
CA LEU A 132 14.62 -6.24 -33.59
C LEU A 132 13.26 -6.42 -34.29
N TRP A 133 12.50 -5.34 -34.49
CA TRP A 133 11.21 -5.41 -35.18
C TRP A 133 11.33 -5.66 -36.68
N LYS A 134 12.35 -5.07 -37.35
CA LYS A 134 12.61 -5.38 -38.77
C LYS A 134 12.99 -6.84 -39.02
N ALA A 135 13.50 -7.55 -38.01
CA ALA A 135 13.78 -8.99 -38.11
C ALA A 135 12.52 -9.86 -37.96
N CYS A 136 11.47 -9.37 -37.31
CA CYS A 136 10.21 -10.11 -37.11
C CYS A 136 9.23 -9.98 -38.28
N ASP A 137 9.32 -8.92 -39.10
CA ASP A 137 8.49 -8.74 -40.30
C ASP A 137 8.75 -9.80 -41.40
N GLY A 138 9.81 -10.62 -41.26
CA GLY A 138 10.13 -11.73 -42.15
C GLY A 138 9.58 -13.10 -41.75
N VAL A 139 8.93 -13.23 -40.59
CA VAL A 139 8.39 -14.53 -40.13
C VAL A 139 6.92 -14.65 -40.54
N SER A 140 6.70 -14.98 -41.82
CA SER A 140 5.41 -15.49 -42.26
C SER A 140 5.18 -16.88 -41.65
N SER A 141 4.16 -17.01 -40.79
CA SER A 141 3.74 -18.27 -40.19
C SER A 141 3.22 -19.23 -41.28
N ASN A 142 4.09 -20.07 -41.83
CA ASN A 142 3.69 -21.22 -42.63
C ASN A 142 3.27 -22.34 -41.66
N TYR A 143 1.97 -22.43 -41.38
CA TYR A 143 1.40 -23.58 -40.70
C TYR A 143 1.46 -24.79 -41.65
N ILE A 144 2.39 -25.71 -41.42
CA ILE A 144 2.35 -27.04 -42.04
C ILE A 144 1.53 -27.94 -41.12
N LEU A 145 0.31 -28.29 -41.55
CA LEU A 145 -0.49 -29.34 -40.91
C LEU A 145 0.20 -30.69 -41.17
N LEU A 146 0.73 -31.32 -40.13
CA LEU A 146 1.10 -32.74 -40.18
C LEU A 146 -0.11 -33.56 -39.71
N THR A 147 -0.79 -34.18 -40.66
CA THR A 147 -1.68 -35.32 -40.42
C THR A 147 -0.86 -36.61 -40.50
N ALA A 148 -0.94 -37.42 -39.45
CA ALA A 148 -0.74 -38.86 -39.51
C ALA A 148 -1.80 -39.51 -38.62
#